data_AF-A0A6G6GQD2-F1
#
_entry.id   AF-A0A6G6GQD2-F1
#
_cell.length_a   1.000
_cell.length_b   1.000
_cell.length_c   1.000
_cell.angle_alpha   90.00
_cell.angle_beta   90.00
_cell.angle_gamma   90.00
#
_symmetry.space_group_name_H-M   'P 1'
#
loop_
_entity.id
_entity.type
_entity.pdbx_description
1 polymer ?
#
loop_
_entity_poly.entity_id
_entity_poly.type
_entity_poly.pdbx_seq_one_letter_code
_entity_poly.pdbx_strand_id
1 'polypeptide(L)'
;MSRALLLIILCVVTFQNIRCQTVLIKDSLEIEFKKTKEISNSYLHSSMKMKKNDHLVRILVRCDLKALFKQPVDINAFSLVDTENKFRYRIATYFGYKKGPSLFSHRDLGRTHLKKEVLNKRGKQYKFLPPHDPNLFDSFKANNFEGYTNIEVPVRYYNLVSGEVISVIYYSPSQKPNFRADMQFVVITNQKTPMLKLYYGKEFITNIELEN
;
A
#
# COMPACT_ATOMS: atom_id res chain seq x y z
N MET A 1 -20.78 39.51 -22.67
CA MET A 1 -19.60 39.34 -21.80
C MET A 1 -18.36 39.70 -22.59
N SER A 2 -17.45 40.52 -22.04
CA SER A 2 -16.20 40.85 -22.74
C SER A 2 -15.33 39.59 -22.88
N ARG A 3 -14.57 39.47 -23.98
CA ARG A 3 -13.64 38.34 -24.21
C ARG A 3 -12.63 38.19 -23.05
N ALA A 4 -12.26 39.30 -22.41
CA ALA A 4 -11.40 39.33 -21.24
C ALA A 4 -12.03 38.64 -20.02
N LEU A 5 -13.33 38.84 -19.78
CA LEU A 5 -14.04 38.20 -18.65
C LEU A 5 -14.13 36.68 -18.83
N LEU A 6 -14.30 36.20 -20.07
CA LEU A 6 -14.35 34.77 -20.39
C LEU A 6 -12.99 34.08 -20.14
N LEU A 7 -11.88 34.75 -20.50
CA LEU A 7 -10.52 34.28 -20.27
C LEU A 7 -10.17 34.21 -18.77
N ILE A 8 -10.62 35.19 -17.99
CA ILE A 8 -10.41 35.21 -16.53
C ILE A 8 -11.16 34.04 -15.87
N ILE A 9 -12.42 33.82 -16.25
CA ILE A 9 -13.21 32.68 -15.73
C ILE A 9 -12.55 31.35 -16.10
N LEU A 10 -12.06 31.21 -17.34
CA LEU A 10 -11.37 30.00 -17.78
C LEU A 10 -10.07 29.75 -16.99
N CYS A 11 -9.29 30.79 -16.70
CA CYS A 11 -8.09 30.68 -15.86
C CYS A 11 -8.44 30.31 -14.41
N VAL A 12 -9.45 30.92 -13.80
CA VAL A 12 -9.82 30.63 -12.40
C VAL A 12 -10.31 29.18 -12.24
N VAL A 13 -11.00 28.63 -13.24
CA VAL A 13 -11.50 27.23 -13.21
C VAL A 13 -10.37 26.20 -13.38
N THR A 14 -9.29 26.52 -14.11
CA THR A 14 -8.18 25.57 -14.31
C THR A 14 -7.26 25.45 -13.10
N PHE A 15 -7.13 26.48 -12.26
CA PHE A 15 -6.28 26.44 -11.07
C PHE A 15 -6.89 25.68 -9.87
N GLN A 16 -8.20 25.43 -9.84
CA GLN A 16 -8.85 24.81 -8.66
C GLN A 16 -8.69 23.27 -8.58
N ASN A 17 -8.18 22.60 -9.62
CA ASN A 17 -8.25 21.15 -9.73
C ASN A 17 -6.95 20.38 -9.41
N ILE A 18 -5.89 21.05 -8.95
CA ILE A 18 -4.65 20.35 -8.57
C ILE A 18 -4.50 20.36 -7.05
N ARG A 19 -5.31 19.55 -6.36
CA ARG A 19 -5.08 19.23 -4.95
C ARG A 19 -4.06 18.11 -4.86
N CYS A 20 -2.78 18.46 -4.86
CA CYS A 20 -1.73 17.54 -4.43
C CYS A 20 -1.49 17.76 -2.94
N GLN A 21 -1.68 16.73 -2.13
CA GLN A 21 -1.49 16.80 -0.68
C GLN A 21 -0.12 16.22 -0.32
N THR A 22 0.77 17.08 0.16
CA THR A 22 2.05 16.68 0.75
C THR A 22 1.93 16.71 2.27
N VAL A 23 2.35 15.64 2.92
CA VAL A 23 2.37 15.49 4.38
C VAL A 23 3.79 15.23 4.84
N LEU A 24 4.22 15.98 5.86
CA LEU A 24 5.52 15.81 6.51
C LEU A 24 5.35 15.02 7.80
N ILE A 25 6.04 13.89 7.90
CA ILE A 25 5.96 12.98 9.05
C ILE A 25 7.17 13.19 9.96
N LYS A 26 6.96 13.85 11.10
CA LYS A 26 7.97 14.04 12.17
C LYS A 26 9.35 14.44 11.63
N ASP A 27 9.36 15.30 10.62
CA ASP A 27 10.55 15.77 9.89
C ASP A 27 11.43 14.67 9.25
N SER A 28 10.97 13.41 9.23
CA SER A 28 11.75 12.25 8.76
C SER A 28 11.36 11.76 7.37
N LEU A 29 10.14 12.06 6.93
CA LEU A 29 9.58 11.55 5.69
C LEU A 29 8.58 12.55 5.12
N GLU A 30 8.76 12.87 3.85
CA GLU A 30 7.82 13.64 3.04
C GLU A 30 7.01 12.66 2.17
N ILE A 31 5.69 12.70 2.31
CA ILE A 31 4.74 11.84 1.61
C ILE A 31 3.86 12.71 0.73
N GLU A 32 3.93 12.52 -0.58
CA GLU A 32 3.10 13.21 -1.54
C GLU A 32 2.09 12.23 -2.14
N PHE A 33 0.81 12.37 -1.77
CA PHE A 33 -0.25 11.55 -2.36
C PHE A 33 -0.48 11.94 -3.82
N LYS A 34 -0.57 10.93 -4.69
CA LYS A 34 -0.76 11.13 -6.13
C LYS A 34 -2.14 10.74 -6.62
N LYS A 35 -2.57 9.51 -6.34
CA LYS A 35 -3.86 9.01 -6.80
C LYS A 35 -4.25 7.71 -6.10
N THR A 36 -5.54 7.43 -6.17
CA THR A 36 -6.13 6.11 -5.93
C THR A 36 -6.74 5.60 -7.23
N LYS A 37 -6.77 4.29 -7.42
CA LYS A 37 -7.50 3.65 -8.53
C LYS A 37 -7.93 2.23 -8.15
N GLU A 38 -9.14 1.82 -8.51
CA GLU A 38 -9.53 0.41 -8.48
C GLU A 38 -8.77 -0.41 -9.53
N ILE A 39 -8.22 -1.56 -9.14
CA ILE A 39 -7.46 -2.45 -10.01
C ILE A 39 -8.21 -3.76 -10.22
N SER A 40 -8.46 -4.11 -11.48
CA SER A 40 -8.94 -5.42 -11.84
C SER A 40 -7.80 -6.46 -11.90
N ASN A 41 -8.15 -7.73 -11.74
CA ASN A 41 -7.21 -8.85 -11.82
C ASN A 41 -6.42 -8.93 -13.14
N SER A 42 -6.90 -8.33 -14.24
CA SER A 42 -6.20 -8.34 -15.54
C SER A 42 -4.86 -7.62 -15.49
N TYR A 43 -4.70 -6.66 -14.57
CA TYR A 43 -3.45 -5.90 -14.40
C TYR A 43 -2.45 -6.56 -13.45
N LEU A 44 -2.78 -7.74 -12.91
CA LEU A 44 -1.96 -8.41 -11.89
C LEU A 44 -1.27 -9.66 -12.44
N HIS A 45 -0.06 -9.92 -11.94
CA HIS A 45 0.58 -11.23 -12.09
C HIS A 45 -0.28 -12.32 -11.47
N SER A 46 -0.24 -13.53 -12.03
CA SER A 46 -1.11 -14.66 -11.66
C SER A 46 -1.11 -14.97 -10.16
N SER A 47 0.04 -14.87 -9.49
CA SER A 47 0.20 -15.10 -8.05
C SER A 47 -0.46 -14.06 -7.15
N MET A 48 -0.85 -12.89 -7.69
CA MET A 48 -1.48 -11.78 -6.97
C MET A 48 -2.96 -11.62 -7.31
N LYS A 49 -3.47 -12.40 -8.28
CA LYS A 49 -4.88 -12.39 -8.66
C LYS A 49 -5.71 -12.94 -7.52
N MET A 50 -6.78 -12.24 -7.18
CA MET A 50 -7.78 -12.73 -6.23
C MET A 50 -8.86 -13.50 -6.98
N LYS A 51 -9.51 -14.47 -6.31
CA LYS A 51 -10.78 -15.00 -6.84
C LYS A 51 -11.77 -13.84 -6.92
N LYS A 52 -12.48 -13.70 -8.06
CA LYS A 52 -13.49 -12.66 -8.23
C LYS A 52 -14.51 -12.76 -7.09
N ASN A 53 -14.76 -11.65 -6.42
CA ASN A 53 -15.69 -11.56 -5.30
C ASN A 53 -16.30 -10.16 -5.32
N ASP A 54 -17.63 -10.07 -5.38
CA ASP A 54 -18.35 -8.80 -5.49
C ASP A 54 -18.35 -8.00 -4.17
N HIS A 55 -17.81 -8.59 -3.09
CA HIS A 55 -17.68 -8.01 -1.76
C HIS A 55 -16.27 -7.51 -1.43
N LEU A 56 -15.33 -7.65 -2.37
CA LEU A 56 -13.93 -7.26 -2.19
C LEU A 56 -13.48 -6.42 -3.37
N VAL A 57 -13.00 -5.22 -3.08
CA VAL A 57 -12.41 -4.34 -4.09
C VAL A 57 -10.92 -4.21 -3.82
N ARG A 58 -10.11 -4.28 -4.88
CA ARG A 58 -8.68 -4.03 -4.80
C ARG A 58 -8.38 -2.63 -5.28
N ILE A 59 -7.75 -1.83 -4.42
CA ILE A 59 -7.37 -0.46 -4.76
C ILE A 59 -5.87 -0.28 -4.77
N LEU A 60 -5.37 0.49 -5.74
CA LEU A 60 -4.02 1.05 -5.76
C LEU A 60 -4.05 2.41 -5.09
N VAL A 61 -3.14 2.65 -4.16
CA VAL A 61 -2.81 3.96 -3.61
C VAL A 61 -1.38 4.26 -4.02
N ARG A 62 -1.19 5.38 -4.72
CA ARG A 62 0.12 5.83 -5.20
C ARG A 62 0.60 7.04 -4.42
N CYS A 63 1.80 6.94 -3.87
CA CYS A 63 2.50 8.02 -3.18
C CYS A 63 3.90 8.21 -3.76
N ASP A 64 4.35 9.46 -3.83
CA ASP A 64 5.78 9.77 -3.95
C ASP A 64 6.34 9.97 -2.54
N LEU A 65 7.45 9.30 -2.25
CA LEU A 65 8.07 9.27 -0.93
C LEU A 65 9.48 9.84 -1.02
N LYS A 66 9.79 10.75 -0.09
CA LYS A 66 11.12 11.33 0.07
C LYS A 66 11.58 11.19 1.51
N ALA A 67 12.55 10.32 1.73
CA ALA A 67 13.19 10.12 3.01
C ALA A 67 14.06 11.32 3.36
N LEU A 68 13.78 11.95 4.49
CA LEU A 68 14.58 13.05 5.02
C LEU A 68 15.68 12.47 5.91
N PHE A 69 16.81 13.18 5.98
CA PHE A 69 17.98 12.76 6.79
C PHE A 69 18.49 11.33 6.51
N LYS A 70 18.22 10.79 5.31
CA LYS A 70 18.59 9.43 4.89
C LYS A 70 18.04 8.32 5.81
N GLN A 71 16.94 8.57 6.51
CA GLN A 71 16.31 7.54 7.34
C GLN A 71 15.61 6.48 6.46
N PRO A 72 15.64 5.20 6.84
CA PRO A 72 14.87 4.18 6.13
C PRO A 72 13.36 4.45 6.25
N VAL A 73 12.64 4.27 5.14
CA VAL A 73 11.17 4.42 5.13
C VAL A 73 10.52 3.10 5.46
N ASP A 74 9.74 3.07 6.53
CA ASP A 74 9.04 1.86 6.96
C ASP A 74 7.75 1.66 6.15
N ILE A 75 7.79 0.72 5.21
CA ILE A 75 6.66 0.44 4.33
C ILE A 75 5.47 -0.17 5.09
N ASN A 76 5.72 -0.93 6.16
CA ASN A 76 4.62 -1.55 6.92
C ASN A 76 3.89 -0.56 7.82
N ALA A 77 4.43 0.65 8.02
CA ALA A 77 3.75 1.70 8.78
C ALA A 77 2.50 2.22 8.05
N PHE A 78 2.44 2.07 6.72
CA PHE A 78 1.26 2.44 5.96
C PHE A 78 0.07 1.53 6.28
N SER A 79 -1.08 2.14 6.50
CA SER A 79 -2.35 1.42 6.62
C SER A 79 -3.50 2.22 6.04
N LEU A 80 -4.47 1.51 5.50
CA LEU A 80 -5.74 2.09 5.07
C LEU A 80 -6.78 1.80 6.14
N VAL A 81 -7.44 2.82 6.64
CA VAL A 81 -8.39 2.73 7.75
C VAL A 81 -9.78 3.06 7.23
N ASP A 82 -10.71 2.15 7.42
CA ASP A 82 -12.14 2.37 7.22
C ASP A 82 -12.77 2.81 8.54
N THR A 83 -13.10 4.09 8.63
CA THR A 83 -13.62 4.66 9.87
C THR A 83 -15.06 4.25 10.16
N GLU A 84 -15.80 3.81 9.15
CA GLU A 84 -17.22 3.44 9.27
C GLU A 84 -17.38 1.98 9.71
N ASN A 85 -16.66 1.05 9.05
CA ASN A 85 -16.70 -0.38 9.41
C ASN A 85 -15.68 -0.78 10.48
N LYS A 86 -14.83 0.16 10.94
CA LYS A 86 -13.75 -0.09 11.91
C LYS A 86 -12.76 -1.16 11.44
N PHE A 87 -12.37 -1.11 10.17
CA PHE A 87 -11.34 -1.98 9.61
C PHE A 87 -10.03 -1.23 9.38
N ARG A 88 -8.91 -1.92 9.61
CA ARG A 88 -7.58 -1.43 9.27
C ARG A 88 -6.89 -2.42 8.35
N TYR A 89 -6.73 -2.05 7.09
CA TYR A 89 -6.17 -2.88 6.06
C TYR A 89 -4.66 -2.73 5.98
N ARG A 90 -3.95 -3.87 6.03
CA ARG A 90 -2.54 -3.97 5.67
C ARG A 90 -2.39 -3.88 4.15
N ILE A 91 -1.26 -3.36 3.69
CA ILE A 91 -0.84 -3.49 2.29
C ILE A 91 -0.84 -4.99 1.89
N ALA A 92 -1.60 -5.33 0.86
CA ALA A 92 -1.64 -6.67 0.29
C ALA A 92 -0.50 -6.90 -0.70
N THR A 93 -0.15 -5.86 -1.46
CA THR A 93 0.94 -5.89 -2.44
C THR A 93 1.57 -4.51 -2.51
N TYR A 94 2.89 -4.44 -2.61
CA TYR A 94 3.65 -3.20 -2.72
C TYR A 94 4.63 -3.30 -3.87
N PHE A 95 4.76 -2.21 -4.63
CA PHE A 95 5.81 -2.02 -5.62
C PHE A 95 6.47 -0.67 -5.39
N GLY A 96 7.78 -0.69 -5.14
CA GLY A 96 8.58 0.51 -5.02
C GLY A 96 9.46 0.70 -6.25
N TYR A 97 9.54 1.90 -6.81
CA TYR A 97 10.43 2.15 -7.95
C TYR A 97 10.98 3.59 -7.95
N LYS A 98 12.15 3.78 -8.59
CA LYS A 98 12.79 5.09 -8.67
C LYS A 98 11.89 6.09 -9.41
N LYS A 99 11.83 7.32 -8.90
CA LYS A 99 11.17 8.46 -9.57
C LYS A 99 12.11 8.97 -10.68
N GLY A 100 11.71 8.84 -11.96
CA GLY A 100 12.48 9.31 -13.12
C GLY A 100 11.93 8.79 -14.46
N PRO A 101 12.40 9.34 -15.61
CA PRO A 101 11.89 9.04 -16.96
C PRO A 101 12.33 7.67 -17.52
N SER A 102 12.96 6.82 -16.72
CA SER A 102 13.48 5.53 -17.19
C SER A 102 12.34 4.52 -17.32
N LEU A 103 11.92 4.27 -18.57
CA LEU A 103 11.05 3.16 -18.99
C LEU A 103 11.65 1.76 -18.70
N PHE A 104 12.92 1.67 -18.29
CA PHE A 104 13.70 0.44 -18.33
C PHE A 104 14.37 0.03 -17.00
N SER A 105 14.09 0.70 -15.87
CA SER A 105 14.70 0.31 -14.58
C SER A 105 13.76 0.39 -13.38
N HIS A 106 12.56 -0.20 -13.52
CA HIS A 106 11.70 -0.51 -12.37
C HIS A 106 12.24 -1.76 -11.64
N ARG A 107 13.42 -1.68 -11.01
CA ARG A 107 13.77 -2.68 -10.00
C ARG A 107 12.87 -2.44 -8.81
N ASP A 108 12.04 -3.41 -8.48
CA ASP A 108 11.20 -3.38 -7.29
C ASP A 108 12.10 -3.16 -6.06
N LEU A 109 11.80 -2.09 -5.33
CA LEU A 109 12.48 -1.70 -4.09
C LEU A 109 11.88 -2.44 -2.88
N GLY A 110 10.75 -3.12 -3.05
CA GLY A 110 10.10 -3.92 -2.04
C GLY A 110 10.84 -5.23 -1.79
N ARG A 111 11.51 -5.34 -0.66
CA ARG A 111 11.98 -6.63 -0.15
C ARG A 111 10.86 -7.25 0.68
N THR A 112 10.30 -8.36 0.19
CA THR A 112 9.19 -9.07 0.83
C THR A 112 9.70 -10.10 1.83
N HIS A 113 8.93 -10.32 2.88
CA HIS A 113 9.15 -11.33 3.91
C HIS A 113 7.83 -12.04 4.25
N LEU A 114 7.93 -13.28 4.73
CA LEU A 114 6.81 -14.07 5.23
C LEU A 114 6.75 -14.05 6.75
N LYS A 115 5.57 -13.81 7.34
CA LYS A 115 5.41 -13.83 8.80
C LYS A 115 5.61 -15.22 9.43
N LYS A 116 5.35 -16.28 8.66
CA LYS A 116 5.62 -17.66 9.03
C LYS A 116 6.58 -18.29 8.03
N GLU A 117 7.50 -19.11 8.55
CA GLU A 117 8.41 -19.89 7.73
C GLU A 117 7.65 -20.99 6.96
N VAL A 118 8.05 -21.21 5.71
CA VAL A 118 7.51 -22.27 4.85
C VAL A 118 8.65 -23.21 4.47
N LEU A 119 8.65 -24.39 5.10
CA LEU A 119 9.73 -25.37 4.99
C LEU A 119 9.46 -26.40 3.89
N ASN A 120 10.53 -26.88 3.25
CA ASN A 120 10.49 -28.00 2.32
C ASN A 120 10.67 -29.35 3.06
N LYS A 121 10.66 -30.45 2.31
CA LYS A 121 10.88 -31.81 2.83
C LYS A 121 12.18 -32.02 3.62
N ARG A 122 13.16 -31.15 3.45
CA ARG A 122 14.47 -31.19 4.12
C ARG A 122 14.54 -30.24 5.32
N GLY A 123 13.40 -29.69 5.77
CA GLY A 123 13.35 -28.72 6.86
C GLY A 123 14.00 -27.38 6.52
N LYS A 124 14.15 -27.03 5.24
CA LYS A 124 14.74 -25.75 4.79
C LYS A 124 13.70 -24.88 4.10
N GLN A 125 13.78 -23.57 4.26
CA GLN A 125 12.91 -22.64 3.55
C GLN A 125 13.07 -22.75 2.01
N TYR A 126 11.96 -22.62 1.29
CA TYR A 126 11.98 -22.56 -0.18
C TYR A 126 12.68 -21.31 -0.69
N LYS A 127 13.72 -21.48 -1.54
CA LYS A 127 14.52 -20.37 -2.09
C LYS A 127 13.75 -19.40 -2.99
N PHE A 128 12.66 -19.85 -3.61
CA PHE A 128 11.82 -19.02 -4.50
C PHE A 128 10.71 -18.27 -3.77
N LEU A 129 10.50 -18.55 -2.48
CA LEU A 129 9.57 -17.81 -1.64
C LEU A 129 10.28 -16.65 -0.94
N PRO A 130 9.57 -15.57 -0.58
CA PRO A 130 10.13 -14.55 0.27
C PRO A 130 10.66 -15.16 1.58
N PRO A 131 11.83 -14.74 2.08
CA PRO A 131 12.40 -15.27 3.31
C PRO A 131 11.52 -14.96 4.52
N HIS A 132 11.57 -15.81 5.54
CA HIS A 132 11.03 -15.48 6.85
C HIS A 132 12.11 -14.76 7.67
N ASP A 133 11.76 -13.65 8.32
CA ASP A 133 12.68 -12.93 9.20
C ASP A 133 11.99 -12.60 10.53
N PRO A 134 12.23 -13.38 11.60
CA PRO A 134 11.59 -13.16 12.90
C PRO A 134 12.05 -11.86 13.58
N ASN A 135 13.18 -11.28 13.17
CA ASN A 135 13.73 -10.05 13.76
C ASN A 135 13.21 -8.79 13.07
N LEU A 136 12.52 -8.92 11.94
CA LEU A 136 11.97 -7.78 11.22
C LEU A 136 10.75 -7.22 11.97
N PHE A 137 10.88 -5.99 12.45
CA PHE A 137 9.83 -5.29 13.20
C PHE A 137 8.56 -5.08 12.38
N ASP A 138 7.42 -5.52 12.91
CA ASP A 138 6.10 -5.39 12.28
C ASP A 138 5.38 -4.12 12.77
N SER A 139 5.74 -2.97 12.20
CA SER A 139 5.18 -1.68 12.59
C SER A 139 3.69 -1.53 12.33
N PHE A 140 3.12 -2.32 11.41
CA PHE A 140 1.68 -2.40 11.26
C PHE A 140 1.03 -2.89 12.56
N LYS A 141 1.55 -3.97 13.16
CA LYS A 141 1.05 -4.46 14.45
C LYS A 141 1.35 -3.49 15.59
N ALA A 142 2.54 -2.90 15.62
CA ALA A 142 2.94 -1.97 16.68
C ALA A 142 2.06 -0.71 16.71
N ASN A 143 1.67 -0.19 15.54
CA ASN A 143 0.79 0.97 15.40
C ASN A 143 -0.69 0.57 15.42
N ASN A 144 -1.13 -0.17 16.44
CA ASN A 144 -2.53 -0.60 16.54
C ASN A 144 -3.51 0.59 16.63
N PHE A 145 -4.69 0.42 16.04
CA PHE A 145 -5.81 1.36 16.16
C PHE A 145 -6.86 0.73 17.09
N GLU A 146 -7.07 1.34 18.25
CA GLU A 146 -8.01 0.83 19.25
C GLU A 146 -9.44 0.80 18.70
N GLY A 147 -10.13 -0.32 18.91
CA GLY A 147 -11.48 -0.55 18.39
C GLY A 147 -11.55 -0.91 16.91
N TYR A 148 -10.41 -1.08 16.22
CA TYR A 148 -10.37 -1.51 14.81
C TYR A 148 -9.95 -2.97 14.68
N THR A 149 -10.56 -3.67 13.72
CA THR A 149 -10.13 -5.02 13.32
C THR A 149 -9.09 -4.92 12.21
N ASN A 150 -7.93 -5.54 12.44
CA ASN A 150 -6.86 -5.60 11.45
C ASN A 150 -7.18 -6.63 10.36
N ILE A 151 -7.19 -6.18 9.10
CA ILE A 151 -7.43 -7.00 7.91
C ILE A 151 -6.11 -7.23 7.18
N GLU A 152 -5.73 -8.49 7.05
CA GLU A 152 -4.52 -8.92 6.36
C GLU A 152 -4.89 -9.92 5.25
N VAL A 153 -4.17 -9.89 4.13
CA VAL A 153 -4.42 -10.85 3.03
C VAL A 153 -3.57 -12.10 3.29
N PRO A 154 -4.20 -13.25 3.61
CA PRO A 154 -3.47 -14.48 3.84
C PRO A 154 -2.96 -15.06 2.53
N VAL A 155 -1.72 -15.56 2.54
CA VAL A 155 -1.16 -16.39 1.49
C VAL A 155 -1.07 -17.81 2.01
N ARG A 156 -1.77 -18.73 1.33
CA ARG A 156 -1.79 -20.15 1.66
C ARG A 156 -0.68 -20.85 0.89
N TYR A 157 0.22 -21.49 1.61
CA TYR A 157 1.25 -22.37 1.07
C TYR A 157 0.90 -23.79 1.42
N TYR A 158 0.97 -24.69 0.44
CA TYR A 158 0.81 -26.11 0.68
C TYR A 158 2.14 -26.81 0.43
N ASN A 159 2.57 -27.63 1.37
CA ASN A 159 3.60 -28.62 1.09
C ASN A 159 3.31 -29.94 1.81
N LEU A 160 3.96 -30.99 1.33
CA LEU A 160 3.73 -32.36 1.76
C LEU A 160 4.26 -32.68 3.17
N VAL A 161 4.92 -31.74 3.87
CA VAL A 161 5.62 -32.00 5.14
C VAL A 161 4.99 -31.26 6.31
N SER A 162 4.81 -29.95 6.17
CA SER A 162 4.18 -29.12 7.19
C SER A 162 2.69 -28.92 6.94
N GLY A 163 2.13 -29.52 5.90
CA GLY A 163 0.74 -29.32 5.49
C GLY A 163 0.48 -27.90 5.00
N GLU A 164 -0.70 -27.38 5.30
CA GLU A 164 -1.07 -26.01 4.98
C GLU A 164 -0.40 -25.00 5.94
N VAL A 165 0.34 -24.05 5.37
CA VAL A 165 0.92 -22.92 6.09
C VAL A 165 0.28 -21.63 5.59
N ILE A 166 -0.45 -20.95 6.49
CA ILE A 166 -1.05 -19.64 6.21
C ILE A 166 -0.13 -18.55 6.75
N SER A 167 0.41 -17.74 5.85
CA SER A 167 1.32 -16.63 6.15
C SER A 167 0.77 -15.31 5.61
N VAL A 168 1.44 -14.20 5.94
CA VAL A 168 1.13 -12.87 5.44
C VAL A 168 2.42 -12.24 4.95
N ILE A 169 2.35 -11.47 3.87
CA ILE A 169 3.49 -10.74 3.33
C ILE A 169 3.66 -9.41 4.07
N TYR A 170 4.91 -9.06 4.36
CA TYR A 170 5.31 -7.75 4.88
C TYR A 170 6.68 -7.37 4.29
N TYR A 171 7.10 -6.13 4.48
CA TYR A 171 8.18 -5.53 3.69
C TYR A 171 9.35 -5.05 4.55
N SER A 172 10.58 -5.16 4.09
CA SER A 172 11.69 -4.44 4.75
C SER A 172 11.54 -2.93 4.56
N PRO A 173 12.10 -2.11 5.46
CA PRO A 173 12.25 -0.68 5.23
C PRO A 173 13.00 -0.37 3.94
N SER A 174 12.52 0.62 3.19
CA SER A 174 13.18 1.11 1.98
C SER A 174 14.33 2.05 2.34
N GLN A 175 15.51 1.76 1.82
CA GLN A 175 16.71 2.59 1.99
C GLN A 175 16.83 3.67 0.90
N LYS A 176 15.82 3.85 0.06
CA LYS A 176 15.89 4.80 -1.06
C LYS A 176 15.48 6.21 -0.63
N PRO A 177 16.25 7.24 -1.00
CA PRO A 177 15.97 8.61 -0.59
C PRO A 177 14.71 9.16 -1.28
N ASN A 178 14.48 8.82 -2.55
CA ASN A 178 13.33 9.28 -3.32
C ASN A 178 12.79 8.14 -4.18
N PHE A 179 11.51 7.82 -4.04
CA PHE A 179 10.89 6.75 -4.80
C PHE A 179 9.38 6.91 -4.88
N ARG A 180 8.76 6.20 -5.82
CA ARG A 180 7.31 6.06 -5.90
C ARG A 180 6.92 4.72 -5.29
N ALA A 181 5.84 4.75 -4.51
CA ALA A 181 5.23 3.61 -3.86
C ALA A 181 3.83 3.37 -4.43
N ASP A 182 3.64 2.20 -5.03
CA ASP A 182 2.33 1.68 -5.39
C ASP A 182 1.93 0.63 -4.36
N MET A 183 0.97 1.00 -3.51
CA MET A 183 0.45 0.15 -2.46
C MET A 183 -0.93 -0.35 -2.86
N GLN A 184 -1.13 -1.65 -2.80
CA GLN A 184 -2.43 -2.26 -3.08
C GLN A 184 -3.08 -2.72 -1.79
N PHE A 185 -4.34 -2.34 -1.60
CA PHE A 185 -5.17 -2.77 -0.48
C PHE A 185 -6.35 -3.58 -0.99
N VAL A 186 -6.83 -4.50 -0.16
CA VAL A 186 -8.05 -5.27 -0.41
C VAL A 186 -9.10 -4.80 0.58
N VAL A 187 -10.10 -4.08 0.10
CA VAL A 187 -11.16 -3.43 0.88
C VAL A 187 -12.41 -4.29 0.85
N ILE A 188 -13.04 -4.46 2.01
CA ILE A 188 -14.33 -5.15 2.15
C ILE A 188 -15.45 -4.14 1.89
N THR A 189 -16.39 -4.46 1.00
CA THR A 189 -17.44 -3.52 0.55
C THR A 189 -18.86 -3.98 0.84
N ASN A 190 -19.05 -5.15 1.46
CA ASN A 190 -20.38 -5.75 1.71
C ASN A 190 -21.01 -5.41 3.06
N GLN A 191 -20.48 -4.42 3.77
CA GLN A 191 -21.05 -3.91 5.00
C GLN A 191 -21.62 -2.52 4.76
N LYS A 192 -21.10 -1.51 5.45
CA LYS A 192 -21.42 -0.10 5.18
C LYS A 192 -20.48 0.43 4.11
N THR A 193 -20.90 1.50 3.42
CA THR A 193 -20.05 2.21 2.47
C THR A 193 -18.74 2.63 3.14
N PRO A 194 -17.58 2.13 2.69
CA PRO A 194 -16.30 2.39 3.35
C PRO A 194 -15.95 3.88 3.36
N MET A 195 -15.54 4.40 4.52
CA MET A 195 -14.96 5.74 4.63
C MET A 195 -13.45 5.61 4.85
N LEU A 196 -12.70 5.61 3.75
CA LEU A 196 -11.30 5.21 3.74
C LEU A 196 -10.37 6.40 3.99
N LYS A 197 -9.37 6.18 4.83
CA LYS A 197 -8.31 7.13 5.17
C LYS A 197 -6.95 6.46 5.13
N LEU A 198 -6.00 7.08 4.47
CA LEU A 198 -4.61 6.61 4.43
C LEU A 198 -3.83 7.17 5.60
N TYR A 199 -3.08 6.30 6.30
CA TYR A 199 -2.23 6.66 7.42
C TYR A 199 -0.81 6.13 7.23
N TYR A 200 0.17 6.82 7.83
CA TYR A 200 1.52 6.32 8.09
C TYR A 200 1.75 6.27 9.59
N GLY A 201 1.81 5.06 10.16
CA GLY A 201 1.71 4.86 11.60
C GLY A 201 0.35 5.35 12.10
N LYS A 202 0.35 6.40 12.93
CA LYS A 202 -0.85 7.09 13.41
C LYS A 202 -1.10 8.44 12.73
N GLU A 203 -0.22 8.86 11.82
CA GLU A 203 -0.31 10.15 11.15
C GLU A 203 -1.23 10.05 9.94
N PHE A 204 -2.24 10.92 9.88
CA PHE A 204 -3.18 10.99 8.76
C PHE A 204 -2.49 11.56 7.52
N ILE A 205 -2.67 10.91 6.38
CA ILE A 205 -2.17 11.39 5.09
C ILE A 205 -3.29 12.04 4.29
N THR A 206 -4.33 11.27 3.95
CA THR A 206 -5.40 11.75 3.08
C THR A 206 -6.65 10.87 3.18
N ASN A 207 -7.80 11.40 2.74
CA ASN A 207 -8.99 10.60 2.52
C ASN A 207 -8.88 9.88 1.17
N ILE A 208 -9.45 8.69 1.09
CA ILE A 208 -9.43 7.86 -0.12
C ILE A 208 -10.87 7.64 -0.56
N GLU A 209 -11.18 8.08 -1.77
CA GLU A 209 -12.47 7.84 -2.41
C GLU A 209 -12.34 6.63 -3.34
N LEU A 210 -13.35 5.76 -3.32
CA LEU A 210 -13.51 4.72 -4.32
C LEU A 210 -14.22 5.37 -5.51
N GLU A 211 -13.60 5.35 -6.68
CA GLU A 211 -14.29 5.75 -7.92
C GLU A 211 -15.41 4.72 -8.17
N ASN A 212 -16.65 5.19 -8.22
CA ASN A 212 -17.82 4.38 -8.59
C ASN A 212 -17.87 4.13 -10.11
#